data_AF-E9HRK6-F1
#
_entry.id   AF-E9HRK6-F1
#
_cell.length_a   1.000
_cell.length_b   1.000
_cell.length_c   1.000
_cell.angle_alpha   90.00
_cell.angle_beta   90.00
_cell.angle_gamma   90.00
#
_symmetry.space_group_name_H-M   'P 1'
#
loop_
_entity.id
_entity.type
_entity.pdbx_description
1 polymer ?
#
loop_
_entity_poly.entity_id
_entity_poly.type
_entity_poly.pdbx_seq_one_letter_code
_entity_poly.pdbx_strand_id
1 'polypeptide(L)'
;SWPFRKPVDVEDDPDYYQVIKDPMDLQMIETKIIERRYQQLVEFIGDITKIFENCRYYNLKGSNFYRCATSLESFFVPRLKLLRSSMSN
;
A
#
# COMPACT_ATOMS: atom_id res chain seq x y z
N SER A 1 10.80 3.30 2.80
CA SER A 1 9.66 2.98 1.92
C SER A 1 10.07 2.50 0.53
N TRP A 2 11.37 2.32 0.21
CA TRP A 2 11.82 1.84 -1.11
C TRP A 2 11.05 0.62 -1.67
N PRO A 3 10.73 -0.45 -0.90
CA PRO A 3 10.06 -1.62 -1.46
C PRO A 3 8.61 -1.39 -1.93
N PHE A 4 8.04 -0.22 -1.66
CA PHE A 4 6.65 0.09 -1.99
C PHE A 4 6.51 1.16 -3.08
N ARG A 5 7.63 1.64 -3.64
CA ARG A 5 7.63 2.76 -4.59
C ARG A 5 7.17 2.37 -5.99
N LYS A 6 7.32 1.10 -6.36
CA LYS A 6 7.05 0.56 -7.68
C LYS A 6 6.41 -0.83 -7.55
N PRO A 7 5.77 -1.34 -8.62
CA PRO A 7 5.30 -2.72 -8.66
C PRO A 7 6.43 -3.71 -8.33
N VAL A 8 6.06 -4.86 -7.78
CA VAL A 8 7.00 -5.97 -7.55
C VAL A 8 7.45 -6.53 -8.90
N ASP A 9 8.76 -6.73 -9.05
CA ASP A 9 9.37 -7.30 -10.24
C ASP A 9 9.26 -8.84 -10.20
N VAL A 10 8.76 -9.44 -11.28
CA VAL A 10 8.62 -10.89 -11.39
C VAL A 10 9.95 -11.62 -11.54
N GLU A 11 11.00 -10.92 -11.96
CA GLU A 11 12.34 -11.50 -12.03
C GLU A 11 12.90 -11.72 -10.61
N ASP A 12 12.60 -10.81 -9.68
CA ASP A 12 12.99 -10.91 -8.27
C ASP A 12 12.05 -11.84 -7.48
N ASP A 13 10.75 -11.80 -7.77
CA ASP A 13 9.68 -12.52 -7.06
C ASP A 13 8.71 -13.24 -8.05
N PRO A 14 9.10 -14.41 -8.60
CA PRO A 14 8.38 -15.03 -9.73
C PRO A 14 6.95 -15.51 -9.45
N ASP A 15 6.61 -15.82 -8.20
CA ASP A 15 5.28 -16.29 -7.80
C ASP A 15 4.39 -15.17 -7.21
N TYR A 16 4.89 -13.94 -7.13
CA TYR A 16 4.19 -12.83 -6.46
C TYR A 16 2.76 -12.63 -6.96
N TYR A 17 2.55 -12.51 -8.27
CA TYR A 17 1.23 -12.29 -8.85
C TYR A 17 0.34 -13.55 -8.88
N GLN A 18 0.91 -14.72 -8.57
CA GLN A 18 0.13 -15.94 -8.34
C GLN A 18 -0.40 -15.97 -6.90
N VAL A 19 0.38 -15.47 -5.95
CA VAL A 19 0.07 -15.43 -4.52
C VAL A 19 -0.81 -14.22 -4.17
N ILE A 20 -0.46 -13.04 -4.65
CA ILE A 20 -1.14 -11.75 -4.40
C ILE A 20 -2.14 -11.45 -5.50
N LYS A 21 -3.42 -11.32 -5.13
CA LYS A 21 -4.54 -11.16 -6.08
C LYS A 21 -4.85 -9.72 -6.47
N ASP A 22 -4.51 -8.77 -5.60
CA ASP A 22 -4.76 -7.35 -5.83
C ASP A 22 -3.48 -6.55 -5.50
N PRO A 23 -2.43 -6.67 -6.34
CA PRO A 23 -1.16 -6.00 -6.12
C PRO A 23 -1.34 -4.48 -6.13
N MET A 24 -0.59 -3.79 -5.28
CA MET A 24 -0.65 -2.34 -5.17
C MET A 24 0.71 -1.78 -4.75
N ASP A 25 1.02 -0.58 -5.21
CA ASP A 25 2.23 0.18 -4.89
C ASP A 25 1.97 1.69 -4.96
N LEU A 26 2.94 2.49 -4.50
CA LEU A 26 2.77 3.94 -4.42
C LEU A 26 2.73 4.63 -5.79
N GLN A 27 3.35 4.07 -6.83
CA GLN A 27 3.27 4.62 -8.18
C GLN A 27 1.87 4.42 -8.75
N MET A 28 1.26 3.25 -8.57
CA MET A 28 -0.14 3.02 -8.95
C MET A 28 -1.09 3.97 -8.22
N ILE A 29 -0.89 4.17 -6.91
CA ILE A 29 -1.70 5.12 -6.14
C ILE A 29 -1.55 6.54 -6.66
N GLU A 30 -0.32 6.98 -6.94
CA GLU A 30 -0.04 8.30 -7.52
C GLU A 30 -0.75 8.49 -8.88
N THR A 31 -0.64 7.50 -9.78
CA THR A 31 -1.37 7.51 -11.06
C THR A 31 -2.89 7.62 -10.83
N LYS A 32 -3.46 6.85 -9.91
CA LYS A 32 -4.90 6.91 -9.58
C LYS A 32 -5.33 8.27 -9.02
N ILE A 33 -4.47 8.97 -8.28
CA ILE A 33 -4.72 10.35 -7.82
C ILE A 33 -4.72 11.31 -9.01
N ILE A 34 -3.70 11.26 -9.87
CA ILE A 34 -3.55 12.15 -11.03
C ILE A 34 -4.74 11.98 -11.99
N GLU A 35 -5.14 10.74 -12.22
CA GLU A 35 -6.29 10.38 -13.06
C GLU A 35 -7.65 10.59 -12.37
N ARG A 36 -7.69 11.09 -11.13
CA ARG A 36 -8.91 11.31 -10.33
C ARG A 36 -9.80 10.06 -10.22
N ARG A 37 -9.17 8.88 -10.06
CA ARG A 37 -9.85 7.58 -9.97
C ARG A 37 -10.50 7.31 -8.62
N TYR A 38 -10.09 8.02 -7.57
CA TYR A 38 -10.71 7.93 -6.25
C TYR A 38 -11.88 8.89 -6.15
N GLN A 39 -13.09 8.35 -6.05
CA GLN A 39 -14.31 9.11 -5.79
C GLN A 39 -14.52 9.32 -4.29
N GLN A 40 -14.03 8.39 -3.47
CA GLN A 40 -14.17 8.43 -2.03
C GLN A 40 -12.82 8.18 -1.35
N LEU A 41 -12.60 8.86 -0.21
CA LEU A 41 -11.39 8.69 0.58
C LEU A 41 -11.16 7.23 1.02
N VAL A 42 -12.23 6.46 1.23
CA VAL A 42 -12.14 5.04 1.60
C VAL A 42 -11.47 4.18 0.54
N GLU A 43 -11.58 4.54 -0.74
CA GLU A 43 -10.94 3.81 -1.85
C GLU A 43 -9.42 4.02 -1.83
N PHE A 44 -8.99 5.28 -1.62
CA PHE A 44 -7.57 5.61 -1.43
C PHE A 44 -6.98 4.91 -0.20
N ILE A 45 -7.72 4.91 0.93
CA ILE A 45 -7.30 4.20 2.14
C ILE A 45 -7.17 2.70 1.85
N GLY A 46 -8.13 2.11 1.12
CA GLY A 46 -8.11 0.70 0.73
C GLY A 46 -6.82 0.33 0.00
N ASP A 47 -6.42 1.12 -0.99
CA ASP A 47 -5.20 0.83 -1.75
C ASP A 47 -3.91 1.04 -0.94
N ILE A 48 -3.86 2.04 -0.04
CA ILE A 48 -2.74 2.18 0.90
C ILE A 48 -2.64 0.95 1.82
N THR A 49 -3.77 0.46 2.33
CA THR A 49 -3.81 -0.72 3.18
C THR A 49 -3.35 -1.98 2.45
N LYS A 50 -3.73 -2.16 1.17
CA LYS A 50 -3.27 -3.28 0.34
C LYS A 50 -1.75 -3.37 0.24
N ILE A 51 -1.04 -2.23 0.13
CA ILE A 51 0.44 -2.23 0.11
C ILE A 51 1.00 -2.96 1.34
N PHE A 52 0.45 -2.68 2.53
CA PHE A 52 0.94 -3.25 3.78
C PHE A 52 0.50 -4.71 3.96
N GLU A 53 -0.76 -5.01 3.64
CA GLU A 53 -1.32 -6.36 3.78
C GLU A 53 -0.70 -7.34 2.80
N ASN A 54 -0.58 -6.98 1.52
CA ASN A 54 0.08 -7.82 0.51
C ASN A 54 1.53 -8.10 0.90
N CYS A 55 2.26 -7.07 1.34
CA CYS A 55 3.64 -7.24 1.79
C CYS A 55 3.72 -8.22 2.97
N ARG A 56 2.86 -8.08 3.99
CA ARG A 56 2.86 -8.98 5.16
C ARG A 56 2.35 -10.39 4.86
N TYR A 57 1.50 -10.54 3.86
CA TYR A 57 0.97 -11.84 3.44
C TYR A 57 2.02 -12.64 2.66
N TYR A 58 2.68 -12.00 1.70
CA TYR A 58 3.69 -12.66 0.86
C TYR A 58 5.01 -12.88 1.61
N ASN A 59 5.45 -11.91 2.41
CA ASN A 59 6.76 -11.98 3.08
C ASN A 59 6.68 -12.65 4.45
N LEU A 60 7.72 -13.43 4.79
CA LEU A 60 7.85 -14.06 6.11
C LEU A 60 7.76 -13.04 7.24
N LYS A 61 7.07 -13.42 8.34
CA LYS A 61 7.03 -12.63 9.57
C LYS A 61 8.45 -12.40 10.08
N GLY A 62 8.76 -11.13 10.38
CA GLY A 62 10.10 -10.73 10.83
C GLY A 62 11.11 -10.50 9.70
N SER A 63 10.76 -10.70 8.43
CA SER A 63 11.59 -10.21 7.32
C SER A 63 11.70 -8.67 7.35
N ASN A 64 12.71 -8.12 6.67
CA ASN A 64 12.87 -6.67 6.55
C ASN A 64 11.67 -6.01 5.86
N PHE A 65 11.09 -6.67 4.86
CA PHE A 65 9.88 -6.21 4.17
C PHE A 65 8.67 -6.16 5.11
N TYR A 66 8.45 -7.22 5.89
CA TYR A 66 7.37 -7.27 6.89
C TYR A 66 7.48 -6.12 7.91
N ARG A 67 8.69 -5.88 8.43
CA ARG A 67 8.94 -4.77 9.37
C ARG A 67 8.74 -3.40 8.71
N CYS A 68 9.16 -3.25 7.45
CA CYS A 68 8.93 -2.04 6.68
C CYS A 68 7.44 -1.74 6.50
N ALA A 69 6.61 -2.75 6.19
CA ALA A 69 5.16 -2.57 6.07
C ALA A 69 4.55 -2.10 7.39
N THR A 70 4.95 -2.72 8.51
CA THR A 70 4.49 -2.35 9.86
C THR A 70 4.88 -0.92 10.23
N SER A 71 6.11 -0.52 9.93
CA SER A 71 6.61 0.83 10.21
C SER A 71 5.88 1.89 9.36
N LEU A 72 5.68 1.60 8.08
CA LEU A 72 5.00 2.53 7.18
C LEU A 72 3.52 2.68 7.53
N GLU A 73 2.83 1.59 7.88
CA GLU A 73 1.44 1.63 8.36
C GLU A 73 1.32 2.48 9.63
N SER A 74 2.22 2.29 10.59
CA SER A 74 2.25 3.09 11.84
C SER A 74 2.45 4.59 11.58
N PHE A 75 3.20 4.93 10.54
CA PHE A 75 3.36 6.32 10.09
C PHE A 75 2.09 6.86 9.40
N PHE A 76 1.38 6.03 8.64
CA PHE A 76 0.20 6.44 7.87
C PHE A 76 -1.06 6.57 8.73
N VAL A 77 -1.31 5.67 9.68
CA VAL A 77 -2.55 5.63 10.47
C VAL A 77 -2.91 6.97 11.13
N PRO A 78 -1.99 7.70 11.80
CA PRO A 78 -2.31 9.00 12.38
C PRO A 78 -2.70 10.05 11.32
N ARG A 79 -2.04 10.02 10.15
CA ARG A 79 -2.30 10.96 9.05
C ARG A 79 -3.66 10.72 8.40
N LEU A 80 -4.05 9.45 8.24
CA LEU A 80 -5.38 9.10 7.73
C LEU A 80 -6.49 9.57 8.67
N LYS A 81 -6.28 9.49 10.00
CA LYS A 81 -7.24 10.04 10.98
C LYS A 81 -7.42 11.55 10.82
N LEU A 82 -6.32 12.29 10.63
CA LEU A 82 -6.37 13.74 10.38
C LEU A 82 -7.11 14.07 9.08
N LEU A 83 -6.81 13.35 7.99
CA LEU A 83 -7.44 13.57 6.69
C LEU A 83 -8.96 13.30 6.72
N ARG A 84 -9.40 12.25 7.42
CA ARG A 84 -10.83 11.98 7.62
C ARG A 84 -11.51 13.11 8.41
N SER A 85 -10.81 13.66 9.41
CA SER A 85 -11.33 14.75 10.23
C SER A 85 -11.46 16.05 9.44
N SER A 86 -10.51 16.36 8.56
CA SER A 86 -10.56 17.58 7.73
C SER A 86 -11.63 17.56 6.65
N MET A 87 -12.10 16.38 6.24
CA MET A 87 -13.18 16.22 5.24
C MET A 87 -14.58 16.19 5.85
N SER A 88 -14.68 16.20 7.18
CA SER A 88 -15.96 16.18 7.90
C SER A 88 -16.43 17.59 8.32
N ASN A 89 -15.72 18.64 7.88
CA ASN A 89 -16.02 20.05 8.13
C ASN A 89 -16.41 20.78 6.84
#